data_AF-A0A0P6CBW2-F1
#
_entry.id   AF-A0A0P6CBW2-F1
#
_cell.length_a   1.000
_cell.length_b   1.000
_cell.length_c   1.000
_cell.angle_alpha   90.00
_cell.angle_beta   90.00
_cell.angle_gamma   90.00
#
_symmetry.space_group_name_H-M   'P 1'
#
loop_
_entity.id
_entity.type
_entity.pdbx_description
1 polymer ?
#
loop_
_entity_poly.entity_id
_entity_poly.type
_entity_poly.pdbx_seq_one_letter_code
_entity_poly.pdbx_strand_id
1 'polypeptide(L)'
;MASFVPVLDIETKRQRKIFATKYLQIDNGNMLTNAMFGDEQRFVFNDSGEISLHFGSHRSNISNSVAVWGCLSSVSNNGQNVLKKIDGRLDTKQYKDMLDHYVVEHCKNYPYIHDHFPVHTSLTIKQFISSKSIYVLCDWPKQSGDLMPLENVWIHMAQTFKDRDIVAFDTDSLWIELSALWKKLSVDGYFSDVIQGMPQRLREVIVQDGNWIRNY
;
A
#
# COMPACT_ATOMS: atom_id res chain seq x y z
N MET A 1 -12.85 8.09 -13.96
CA MET A 1 -12.06 8.47 -12.78
C MET A 1 -12.72 9.67 -12.12
N ALA A 2 -13.49 9.45 -11.07
CA ALA A 2 -13.62 10.47 -10.03
C ALA A 2 -12.59 10.08 -8.99
N SER A 3 -11.42 10.73 -9.01
CA SER A 3 -10.42 10.56 -7.94
C SER A 3 -11.06 11.07 -6.67
N PHE A 4 -11.47 10.18 -5.77
CA PHE A 4 -11.98 10.56 -4.47
C PHE A 4 -10.89 11.37 -3.75
N VAL A 5 -11.17 12.66 -3.50
CA VAL A 5 -10.30 13.52 -2.69
C VAL A 5 -11.06 13.78 -1.40
N PRO A 6 -10.66 13.18 -0.27
CA PRO A 6 -11.34 13.41 1.00
C PRO A 6 -11.15 14.86 1.43
N VAL A 7 -12.22 15.45 1.97
CA VAL A 7 -12.12 16.73 2.68
C VAL A 7 -11.58 16.45 4.07
N LEU A 8 -10.33 16.80 4.30
CA LEU A 8 -9.65 16.58 5.59
C LEU A 8 -10.05 17.67 6.60
N ASP A 9 -10.19 17.30 7.87
CA ASP A 9 -10.34 18.27 8.96
C ASP A 9 -9.02 19.03 9.24
N ILE A 10 -9.11 20.12 10.00
CA ILE A 10 -7.97 21.01 10.29
C ILE A 10 -6.84 20.25 10.99
N GLU A 11 -7.16 19.36 11.92
CA GLU A 11 -6.18 18.62 12.70
C GLU A 11 -5.44 17.60 11.81
N THR A 12 -6.14 16.90 10.94
CA THR A 12 -5.58 15.96 9.98
C THR A 12 -4.61 16.65 9.02
N LYS A 13 -4.99 17.82 8.48
CA LYS A 13 -4.08 18.63 7.65
C LYS A 13 -2.82 19.04 8.42
N ARG A 14 -2.98 19.51 9.67
CA ARG A 14 -1.87 19.89 10.54
C ARG A 14 -0.91 18.73 10.78
N GLN A 15 -1.43 17.55 11.11
CA GLN A 15 -0.62 16.35 11.34
C GLN A 15 0.12 15.91 10.08
N ARG A 16 -0.54 15.94 8.92
CA ARG A 16 0.10 15.65 7.62
C ARG A 16 1.25 16.60 7.33
N LYS A 17 1.08 17.91 7.57
CA LYS A 17 2.14 18.91 7.37
C LYS A 17 3.31 18.71 8.33
N ILE A 18 3.05 18.39 9.60
CA ILE A 18 4.08 18.06 10.60
C ILE A 18 4.87 16.83 10.17
N PHE A 19 4.17 15.76 9.79
CA PHE A 19 4.76 14.54 9.28
C PHE A 19 5.66 14.81 8.07
N ALA A 20 5.14 15.50 7.05
CA ALA A 20 5.88 15.80 5.84
C ALA A 20 7.13 16.66 6.11
N THR A 21 7.01 17.67 6.98
CA THR A 21 8.15 18.53 7.36
C THR A 21 9.22 17.74 8.09
N LYS A 22 8.83 16.91 9.07
CA LYS A 22 9.75 16.07 9.84
C LYS A 22 10.52 15.12 8.93
N TYR A 23 9.81 14.34 8.10
CA TYR A 23 10.45 13.30 7.30
C TYR A 23 11.20 13.81 6.08
N LEU A 24 10.93 15.03 5.60
CA LEU A 24 11.80 15.69 4.63
C LEU A 24 13.14 16.14 5.23
N GLN A 25 13.17 16.50 6.52
CA GLN A 25 14.40 16.92 7.19
C GLN A 25 15.28 15.73 7.58
N ILE A 26 14.67 14.59 7.91
CA ILE A 26 15.40 13.37 8.26
C ILE A 26 15.99 12.76 6.99
N ASP A 27 17.32 12.69 6.95
CA ASP A 27 18.07 12.10 5.84
C ASP A 27 17.63 12.66 4.47
N ASN A 28 17.27 13.95 4.42
CA ASN A 28 16.75 14.62 3.22
C ASN A 28 15.55 13.91 2.55
N GLY A 29 14.71 13.20 3.32
CA GLY A 29 13.59 12.40 2.81
C GLY A 29 13.92 10.92 2.56
N ASN A 30 15.19 10.53 2.60
CA ASN A 30 15.63 9.19 2.22
C ASN A 30 15.25 8.11 3.26
N MET A 31 14.93 8.50 4.50
CA MET A 31 14.43 7.53 5.48
C MET A 31 13.18 6.81 4.98
N LEU A 32 12.24 7.53 4.33
CA LEU A 32 11.03 6.93 3.79
C LEU A 32 11.27 6.21 2.46
N THR A 33 12.30 6.61 1.69
CA THR A 33 12.65 5.86 0.48
C THR A 33 13.22 4.49 0.82
N ASN A 34 13.89 4.36 1.97
CA ASN A 34 14.43 3.07 2.41
C ASN A 34 13.40 2.21 3.18
N ALA A 35 12.18 2.69 3.39
CA ALA A 35 11.17 1.98 4.15
C ALA A 35 10.50 0.87 3.32
N MET A 36 9.94 -0.11 4.04
CA MET A 36 9.04 -1.10 3.49
C MET A 36 7.60 -0.68 3.75
N PHE A 37 6.76 -0.71 2.72
CA PHE A 37 5.35 -0.30 2.79
C PHE A 37 4.46 -1.51 2.61
N GLY A 38 3.47 -1.69 3.49
CA GLY A 38 2.44 -2.71 3.38
C GLY A 38 1.04 -2.08 3.30
N ASP A 39 0.20 -2.67 2.46
CA ASP A 39 -1.17 -2.20 2.21
C ASP A 39 -2.03 -3.32 1.63
N GLU A 40 -3.36 -3.17 1.74
CA GLU A 40 -4.33 -4.11 1.19
C GLU A 40 -5.18 -3.47 0.10
N GLN A 41 -5.53 -4.28 -0.91
CA GLN A 41 -6.50 -3.85 -1.90
C GLN A 41 -7.40 -4.99 -2.36
N ARG A 42 -8.56 -4.65 -2.95
CA ARG A 42 -9.44 -5.62 -3.59
C ARG A 42 -9.64 -5.28 -5.07
N PHE A 43 -9.40 -6.27 -5.92
CA PHE A 43 -9.72 -6.22 -7.34
C PHE A 43 -11.01 -6.98 -7.59
N VAL A 44 -11.80 -6.49 -8.55
CA VAL A 44 -13.05 -7.09 -9.01
C VAL A 44 -13.05 -7.20 -10.52
N PHE A 45 -13.85 -8.12 -11.06
CA PHE A 45 -14.19 -8.17 -12.48
C PHE A 45 -15.71 -8.10 -12.69
N ASN A 46 -16.13 -7.50 -13.80
CA ASN A 46 -17.54 -7.42 -14.21
C ASN A 46 -17.93 -8.58 -15.16
N ASP A 47 -19.15 -8.56 -15.68
CA ASP A 47 -19.66 -9.62 -16.57
C ASP A 47 -18.91 -9.73 -17.91
N SER A 48 -18.24 -8.65 -18.36
CA SER A 48 -17.34 -8.66 -19.52
C SER A 48 -15.90 -9.03 -19.18
N GLY A 49 -15.63 -9.34 -17.91
CA GLY A 49 -14.31 -9.71 -17.39
C GLY A 49 -13.35 -8.55 -17.17
N GLU A 50 -13.80 -7.30 -17.29
CA GLU A 50 -12.96 -6.12 -17.10
C GLU A 50 -12.53 -6.00 -15.64
N ILE A 51 -11.21 -5.96 -15.42
CA ILE A 51 -10.61 -5.89 -14.08
C ILE A 51 -10.57 -4.44 -13.60
N SER A 52 -11.01 -4.19 -12.37
CA SER A 52 -10.97 -2.86 -11.75
C SER A 52 -10.76 -2.94 -10.24
N LEU A 53 -10.51 -1.78 -9.62
CA LEU A 53 -10.41 -1.64 -8.18
C LEU A 53 -11.82 -1.60 -7.54
N HIS A 54 -11.99 -2.32 -6.45
CA HIS A 54 -13.19 -2.21 -5.63
C HIS A 54 -13.03 -1.08 -4.61
N PHE A 55 -13.87 -0.05 -4.73
CA PHE A 55 -13.99 1.02 -3.74
C PHE A 55 -15.28 0.82 -2.94
N GLY A 56 -15.19 0.34 -1.71
CA GLY A 56 -16.36 -0.04 -0.93
C GLY A 56 -16.05 -0.79 0.36
N SER A 57 -17.06 -1.45 0.93
CA SER A 57 -16.91 -2.12 2.23
C SER A 57 -15.93 -3.30 2.16
N HIS A 58 -15.04 -3.44 3.15
CA HIS A 58 -14.18 -4.63 3.29
C HIS A 58 -14.93 -5.89 3.78
N ARG A 59 -16.22 -6.04 3.43
CA ARG A 59 -17.01 -7.24 3.77
C ARG A 59 -16.46 -8.44 2.99
N SER A 60 -16.57 -9.62 3.57
CA SER A 60 -16.03 -10.88 3.01
C SER A 60 -16.74 -11.35 1.73
N ASN A 61 -17.97 -10.87 1.47
CA ASN A 61 -18.85 -11.44 0.45
C ASN A 61 -18.97 -10.54 -0.78
N ILE A 62 -17.83 -10.12 -1.35
CA ILE A 62 -17.82 -9.41 -2.63
C ILE A 62 -17.60 -10.45 -3.71
N SER A 63 -18.63 -10.70 -4.53
CA SER A 63 -18.55 -11.60 -5.67
C SER A 63 -17.51 -11.13 -6.68
N ASN A 64 -16.97 -12.07 -7.46
CA ASN A 64 -16.03 -11.78 -8.56
C ASN A 64 -14.84 -10.95 -8.12
N SER A 65 -14.30 -11.22 -6.93
CA SER A 65 -13.25 -10.40 -6.33
C SER A 65 -12.10 -11.22 -5.75
N VAL A 66 -10.92 -10.61 -5.76
CA VAL A 66 -9.73 -11.10 -5.08
C VAL A 66 -9.21 -9.98 -4.19
N ALA A 67 -9.14 -10.24 -2.88
CA ALA A 67 -8.44 -9.38 -1.94
C ALA A 67 -6.97 -9.76 -1.88
N VAL A 68 -6.11 -8.76 -1.84
CA VAL A 68 -4.66 -8.92 -1.82
C VAL A 68 -4.03 -8.04 -0.75
N TRP A 69 -2.91 -8.53 -0.22
CA TRP A 69 -1.95 -7.76 0.55
C TRP A 69 -0.69 -7.60 -0.29
N GLY A 70 -0.22 -6.37 -0.44
CA GLY A 70 1.02 -6.03 -1.11
C GLY A 70 2.04 -5.50 -0.12
N CYS A 71 3.31 -5.75 -0.41
CA CYS A 71 4.42 -5.15 0.32
C CYS A 71 5.56 -4.75 -0.62
N LEU A 72 6.10 -3.55 -0.45
CA LEU A 72 7.09 -2.93 -1.34
C LEU A 72 8.30 -2.39 -0.57
N SER A 73 9.49 -2.49 -1.15
CA SER A 73 10.70 -1.79 -0.70
C SER A 73 11.59 -1.44 -1.90
N SER A 74 12.22 -0.26 -1.88
CA SER A 74 13.19 0.11 -2.93
C SER A 74 14.59 -0.46 -2.67
N VAL A 75 14.86 -0.92 -1.44
CA VAL A 75 16.17 -1.47 -1.03
C VAL A 75 16.22 -2.98 -1.23
N SER A 76 15.18 -3.57 -1.83
CA SER A 76 15.12 -5.02 -2.03
C SER A 76 16.02 -5.46 -3.19
N ASN A 77 17.02 -6.28 -2.86
CA ASN A 77 17.64 -7.17 -3.85
C ASN A 77 16.81 -8.45 -3.92
N ASN A 78 16.25 -8.78 -5.09
CA ASN A 78 15.66 -10.08 -5.44
C ASN A 78 14.68 -10.70 -4.41
N GLY A 79 13.46 -10.15 -4.29
CA GLY A 79 12.32 -10.96 -3.79
C GLY A 79 11.55 -10.47 -2.56
N GLN A 80 11.64 -9.18 -2.20
CA GLN A 80 10.87 -8.64 -1.05
C GLN A 80 9.62 -7.85 -1.45
N ASN A 81 9.41 -7.62 -2.75
CA ASN A 81 8.16 -7.05 -3.26
C ASN A 81 7.12 -8.17 -3.44
N VAL A 82 6.24 -8.33 -2.45
CA VAL A 82 5.37 -9.51 -2.32
C VAL A 82 3.91 -9.14 -2.51
N LEU A 83 3.19 -9.97 -3.28
CA LEU A 83 1.73 -9.95 -3.35
C LEU A 83 1.17 -11.25 -2.78
N LYS A 84 0.16 -11.17 -1.91
CA LYS A 84 -0.52 -12.34 -1.34
C LYS A 84 -2.03 -12.21 -1.44
N LYS A 85 -2.68 -13.31 -1.81
CA LYS A 85 -4.13 -13.44 -1.71
C LYS A 85 -4.54 -13.46 -0.23
N ILE A 86 -5.57 -12.69 0.09
CA ILE A 86 -6.21 -12.69 1.41
C ILE A 86 -7.42 -13.63 1.35
N ASP A 87 -7.51 -14.54 2.30
CA ASP A 87 -8.63 -15.47 2.41
C ASP A 87 -9.82 -14.75 3.08
N GLY A 88 -10.78 -14.34 2.25
CA GLY A 88 -11.98 -13.63 2.68
C GLY A 88 -11.69 -12.19 3.11
N ARG A 89 -11.60 -11.97 4.43
CA ARG A 89 -11.31 -10.67 5.06
C ARG A 89 -10.00 -10.79 5.82
N LEU A 90 -9.13 -9.78 5.69
CA LEU A 90 -7.90 -9.72 6.47
C LEU A 90 -8.22 -9.75 7.97
N ASP A 91 -7.62 -10.72 8.65
CA ASP A 91 -7.68 -10.86 10.10
C ASP A 91 -6.28 -10.80 10.72
N THR A 92 -6.25 -10.74 12.04
CA THR A 92 -5.02 -10.68 12.83
C THR A 92 -4.08 -11.86 12.60
N LYS A 93 -4.61 -13.06 12.34
CA LYS A 93 -3.78 -14.26 12.11
C LYS A 93 -3.09 -14.16 10.75
N GLN A 94 -3.87 -13.94 9.69
CA GLN A 94 -3.35 -13.76 8.34
C GLN A 94 -2.31 -12.63 8.28
N TYR A 95 -2.61 -11.48 8.90
CA TYR A 95 -1.69 -10.35 8.92
C TYR A 95 -0.40 -10.66 9.69
N LYS A 96 -0.50 -11.28 10.87
CA LYS A 96 0.66 -11.71 11.65
C LYS A 96 1.54 -12.68 10.85
N ASP A 97 0.93 -13.64 10.16
CA ASP A 97 1.65 -14.63 9.34
C ASP A 97 2.37 -13.93 8.18
N MET A 98 1.73 -12.96 7.51
CA MET A 98 2.37 -12.16 6.45
C MET A 98 3.56 -11.35 6.99
N LEU A 99 3.40 -10.70 8.16
CA LEU A 99 4.49 -9.98 8.79
C LEU A 99 5.68 -10.90 9.12
N ASP A 100 5.43 -12.06 9.72
CA ASP A 100 6.49 -12.99 10.12
C ASP A 100 7.29 -13.49 8.91
N HIS A 101 6.61 -13.82 7.81
CA HIS A 101 7.25 -14.39 6.63
C HIS A 101 7.94 -13.35 5.73
N TYR A 102 7.38 -12.14 5.61
CA TYR A 102 7.80 -11.19 4.57
C TYR A 102 8.37 -9.89 5.10
N VAL A 103 8.09 -9.52 6.35
CA VAL A 103 8.46 -8.20 6.90
C VAL A 103 9.57 -8.30 7.93
N VAL A 104 9.53 -9.29 8.83
CA VAL A 104 10.44 -9.39 9.98
C VAL A 104 11.91 -9.31 9.58
N GLU A 105 12.35 -10.10 8.60
CA GLU A 105 13.78 -10.14 8.25
C GLU A 105 14.24 -8.83 7.61
N HIS A 106 13.42 -8.25 6.73
CA HIS A 106 13.76 -7.02 6.02
C HIS A 106 13.76 -5.81 6.96
N CYS A 107 12.76 -5.72 7.84
CA CYS A 107 12.54 -4.57 8.71
C CYS A 107 13.33 -4.61 10.02
N LYS A 108 14.39 -5.44 10.08
CA LYS A 108 15.45 -5.30 11.10
C LYS A 108 16.28 -4.04 10.89
N ASN A 109 16.49 -3.67 9.63
CA ASN A 109 17.37 -2.55 9.24
C ASN A 109 16.59 -1.35 8.71
N TYR A 110 15.33 -1.55 8.32
CA TYR A 110 14.52 -0.54 7.65
C TYR A 110 13.17 -0.35 8.35
N PRO A 111 12.59 0.86 8.32
CA PRO A 111 11.27 1.10 8.86
C PRO A 111 10.20 0.32 8.08
N TYR A 112 9.20 -0.20 8.79
CA TYR A 112 7.97 -0.69 8.20
C TYR A 112 6.86 0.35 8.33
N ILE A 113 6.12 0.55 7.25
CA ILE A 113 5.03 1.51 7.17
C ILE A 113 3.77 0.76 6.75
N HIS A 114 2.73 0.91 7.56
CA HIS A 114 1.38 0.47 7.27
C HIS A 114 0.39 1.54 7.76
N ASP A 115 -0.82 1.49 7.25
CA ASP A 115 -1.85 2.46 7.59
C ASP A 115 -2.52 2.14 8.96
N HIS A 116 -3.66 2.79 9.22
CA HIS A 116 -4.41 2.63 10.47
C HIS A 116 -5.53 1.58 10.37
N PHE A 117 -5.46 0.63 9.43
CA PHE A 117 -6.48 -0.41 9.29
C PHE A 117 -6.70 -1.14 10.63
N PRO A 118 -7.94 -1.52 11.01
CA PRO A 118 -8.21 -2.03 12.36
C PRO A 118 -7.34 -3.22 12.78
N VAL A 119 -6.96 -4.10 11.84
CA VAL A 119 -6.07 -5.23 12.12
C VAL A 119 -4.66 -4.75 12.55
N HIS A 120 -4.14 -3.72 11.89
CA HIS A 120 -2.81 -3.14 12.10
C HIS A 120 -2.64 -2.58 13.52
N THR A 121 -3.73 -2.04 14.07
CA THR A 121 -3.74 -1.39 15.39
C THR A 121 -4.15 -2.31 16.54
N SER A 122 -4.48 -3.57 16.25
CA SER A 122 -4.90 -4.55 17.24
C SER A 122 -3.79 -4.85 18.26
N LEU A 123 -4.19 -5.19 19.50
CA LEU A 123 -3.24 -5.48 20.58
C LEU A 123 -2.29 -6.64 20.21
N THR A 124 -2.81 -7.69 19.59
CA THR A 124 -2.04 -8.86 19.17
C THR A 124 -0.95 -8.49 18.15
N ILE A 125 -1.27 -7.64 17.18
CA ILE A 125 -0.29 -7.19 16.18
C ILE A 125 0.77 -6.30 16.82
N LYS A 126 0.37 -5.37 17.69
CA LYS A 126 1.32 -4.52 18.44
C LYS A 126 2.29 -5.33 19.30
N GLN A 127 1.79 -6.34 20.00
CA GLN A 127 2.61 -7.26 20.79
C GLN A 127 3.57 -8.06 19.90
N PHE A 128 3.09 -8.53 18.75
CA PHE A 128 3.93 -9.27 17.81
C PHE A 128 5.06 -8.40 17.23
N ILE A 129 4.73 -7.20 16.74
CA ILE A 129 5.69 -6.19 16.25
C ILE A 129 6.78 -5.93 17.32
N SER A 130 6.36 -5.72 18.57
CA SER A 130 7.29 -5.51 19.68
C SER A 130 8.16 -6.74 19.96
N SER A 131 7.60 -7.95 19.90
CA SER A 131 8.36 -9.19 20.15
C SER A 131 9.39 -9.51 19.06
N LYS A 132 9.15 -9.02 17.83
CA LYS A 132 10.02 -9.23 16.67
C LYS A 132 10.94 -8.03 16.40
N SER A 133 10.88 -7.00 17.25
CA SER A 133 11.64 -5.75 17.11
C SER A 133 11.48 -5.09 15.74
N ILE A 134 10.29 -5.18 15.15
CA ILE A 134 10.00 -4.51 13.88
C ILE A 134 9.87 -3.01 14.17
N TYR A 135 10.67 -2.18 13.49
CA TYR A 135 10.56 -0.74 13.61
C TYR A 135 9.40 -0.22 12.74
N VAL A 136 8.21 -0.07 13.35
CA VAL A 136 7.05 0.50 12.67
C VAL A 136 7.00 2.02 12.82
N LEU A 137 6.70 2.73 11.74
CA LEU A 137 6.55 4.18 11.74
C LEU A 137 5.21 4.61 12.37
N CYS A 138 5.20 4.79 13.69
CA CYS A 138 3.97 5.00 14.47
C CYS A 138 3.24 6.33 14.22
N ASP A 139 3.89 7.33 13.60
CA ASP A 139 3.32 8.65 13.34
C ASP A 139 2.87 8.86 11.89
N TRP A 140 2.67 7.77 11.12
CA TRP A 140 2.01 7.85 9.82
C TRP A 140 0.67 8.60 9.94
N PRO A 141 0.39 9.62 9.12
CA PRO A 141 -0.80 10.43 9.31
C PRO A 141 -2.07 9.67 8.88
N LYS A 142 -3.15 9.80 9.66
CA LYS A 142 -4.48 9.26 9.28
C LYS A 142 -4.93 9.86 7.95
N GLN A 143 -5.76 9.12 7.21
CA GLN A 143 -6.29 9.53 5.91
C GLN A 143 -5.18 10.06 5.00
N SER A 144 -4.17 9.22 4.76
CA SER A 144 -3.01 9.56 3.94
C SER A 144 -2.67 8.48 2.91
N GLY A 145 -3.70 7.96 2.26
CA GLY A 145 -3.57 7.01 1.15
C GLY A 145 -2.80 7.62 -0.03
N ASP A 146 -2.94 8.92 -0.29
CA ASP A 146 -2.14 9.63 -1.30
C ASP A 146 -0.63 9.59 -1.06
N LEU A 147 -0.20 9.46 0.19
CA LEU A 147 1.20 9.25 0.54
C LEU A 147 1.63 7.79 0.44
N MET A 148 0.70 6.83 0.52
CA MET A 148 1.00 5.40 0.48
C MET A 148 1.42 4.99 -0.94
N PRO A 149 2.67 4.52 -1.16
CA PRO A 149 3.14 4.08 -2.48
C PRO A 149 2.25 3.03 -3.15
N LEU A 150 1.67 2.12 -2.35
CA LEU A 150 0.85 1.03 -2.85
C LEU A 150 -0.43 1.49 -3.55
N GLU A 151 -1.01 2.61 -3.14
CA GLU A 151 -2.19 3.19 -3.80
C GLU A 151 -1.92 3.53 -5.28
N ASN A 152 -0.72 4.05 -5.57
CA ASN A 152 -0.29 4.30 -6.96
C ASN A 152 -0.05 3.01 -7.74
N VAL A 153 0.45 1.97 -7.07
CA VAL A 153 0.64 0.65 -7.68
C VAL A 153 -0.72 0.05 -8.05
N TRP A 154 -1.69 0.09 -7.15
CA TRP A 154 -3.04 -0.43 -7.40
C TRP A 154 -3.73 0.27 -8.58
N ILE A 155 -3.65 1.60 -8.63
CA ILE A 155 -4.20 2.39 -9.73
C ILE A 155 -3.51 2.03 -11.05
N HIS A 156 -2.17 1.97 -11.06
CA HIS A 156 -1.41 1.62 -12.25
C HIS A 156 -1.70 0.20 -12.75
N MET A 157 -1.89 -0.76 -11.84
CA MET A 157 -2.28 -2.11 -12.21
C MET A 157 -3.64 -2.14 -12.89
N ALA A 158 -4.66 -1.49 -12.31
CA ALA A 158 -6.00 -1.43 -12.90
C ALA A 158 -6.02 -0.71 -14.25
N GLN A 159 -5.26 0.38 -14.39
CA GLN A 159 -5.06 1.06 -15.68
C GLN A 159 -4.40 0.14 -16.70
N THR A 160 -3.34 -0.58 -16.31
CA THR A 160 -2.63 -1.51 -17.21
C THR A 160 -3.53 -2.64 -17.70
N PHE A 161 -4.40 -3.19 -16.85
CA PHE A 161 -5.35 -4.22 -17.27
C PHE A 161 -6.32 -3.67 -18.32
N LYS A 162 -6.84 -2.47 -18.08
CA LYS A 162 -7.73 -1.79 -19.03
C LYS A 162 -7.04 -1.47 -20.35
N ASP A 163 -5.85 -0.86 -20.31
CA ASP A 163 -5.15 -0.38 -21.51
C ASP A 163 -4.60 -1.52 -22.37
N ARG A 164 -4.48 -2.73 -21.81
CA ARG A 164 -4.03 -3.94 -22.52
C ARG A 164 -5.14 -4.96 -22.76
N ASP A 165 -6.39 -4.59 -22.51
CA ASP A 165 -7.57 -5.47 -22.66
C ASP A 165 -7.42 -6.82 -21.93
N ILE A 166 -6.78 -6.81 -20.76
CA ILE A 166 -6.63 -8.01 -19.90
C ILE A 166 -7.93 -8.23 -19.14
N VAL A 167 -8.48 -9.43 -19.26
CA VAL A 167 -9.77 -9.82 -18.68
C VAL A 167 -9.65 -11.06 -17.79
N ALA A 168 -10.56 -11.19 -16.82
CA ALA A 168 -10.70 -12.37 -15.97
C ALA A 168 -12.18 -12.73 -15.81
N PHE A 169 -12.50 -14.02 -15.81
CA PHE A 169 -13.89 -14.51 -15.71
C PHE A 169 -14.15 -15.35 -14.45
N ASP A 170 -13.12 -15.53 -13.63
CA ASP A 170 -13.18 -16.23 -12.35
C ASP A 170 -12.07 -15.71 -11.43
N THR A 171 -12.11 -16.09 -10.16
CA THR A 171 -11.15 -15.60 -9.15
C THR A 171 -9.74 -16.14 -9.32
N ASP A 172 -9.57 -17.27 -10.01
CA ASP A 172 -8.27 -17.88 -10.23
C ASP A 172 -7.57 -17.22 -11.43
N SER A 173 -8.30 -16.99 -12.54
CA SER A 173 -7.81 -16.16 -13.65
C SER A 173 -7.47 -14.74 -13.19
N LEU A 174 -8.32 -14.11 -12.37
CA LEU A 174 -8.00 -12.80 -11.79
C LEU A 174 -6.70 -12.85 -10.97
N TRP A 175 -6.53 -13.86 -10.11
CA TRP A 175 -5.30 -13.98 -9.31
C TRP A 175 -4.04 -14.21 -10.16
N ILE A 176 -4.14 -14.98 -11.24
CA ILE A 176 -3.05 -15.20 -12.20
C ILE A 176 -2.62 -13.88 -12.81
N GLU A 177 -3.56 -13.07 -13.32
CA GLU A 177 -3.25 -11.77 -13.95
C GLU A 177 -2.66 -10.77 -12.95
N LEU A 178 -3.20 -10.70 -11.73
CA LEU A 178 -2.64 -9.86 -10.66
C LEU A 178 -1.20 -10.24 -10.33
N SER A 179 -0.94 -11.53 -10.15
CA SER A 179 0.38 -12.05 -9.81
C SER A 179 1.39 -11.85 -10.94
N ALA A 180 0.96 -12.06 -12.19
CA ALA A 180 1.79 -11.88 -13.37
C ALA A 180 2.20 -10.41 -13.54
N LEU A 181 1.24 -9.49 -13.43
CA LEU A 181 1.52 -8.05 -13.55
C LEU A 181 2.39 -7.55 -12.39
N TRP A 182 2.09 -7.95 -11.15
CA TRP A 182 2.92 -7.57 -10.00
C TRP A 182 4.37 -8.02 -10.16
N LYS A 183 4.59 -9.27 -10.60
CA LYS A 183 5.93 -9.78 -10.87
C LYS A 183 6.65 -8.97 -11.94
N LYS A 184 5.94 -8.60 -13.02
CA LYS A 184 6.50 -7.75 -14.08
C LYS A 184 6.90 -6.38 -13.53
N LEU A 185 6.03 -5.70 -12.79
CA LEU A 185 6.32 -4.39 -12.18
C LEU A 185 7.51 -4.46 -11.21
N SER A 186 7.66 -5.57 -10.48
CA SER A 186 8.82 -5.80 -9.62
C SER A 186 10.13 -5.94 -10.39
N VAL A 187 10.11 -6.58 -11.57
CA VAL A 187 11.30 -6.79 -12.41
C VAL A 187 11.68 -5.51 -13.15
N ASP A 188 10.69 -4.76 -13.62
CA ASP A 188 10.87 -3.55 -14.42
C ASP A 188 11.35 -2.34 -13.58
N GLY A 189 11.44 -2.48 -12.24
CA GLY A 189 11.92 -1.43 -11.33
C GLY A 189 10.86 -0.43 -10.87
N TYR A 190 9.61 -0.56 -11.35
CA TYR A 190 8.52 0.39 -11.09
C TYR A 190 8.30 0.69 -9.60
N PHE A 191 8.37 -0.32 -8.73
CA PHE A 191 8.17 -0.11 -7.29
C PHE A 191 9.24 0.78 -6.66
N SER A 192 10.48 0.69 -7.14
CA SER A 192 11.56 1.58 -6.70
C SER A 192 11.26 3.01 -7.09
N ASP A 193 10.85 3.25 -8.34
CA ASP A 193 10.50 4.59 -8.85
C ASP A 193 9.35 5.21 -8.05
N VAL A 194 8.31 4.44 -7.75
CA VAL A 194 7.16 4.90 -6.96
C VAL A 194 7.58 5.29 -5.54
N ILE A 195 8.50 4.54 -4.91
CA ILE A 195 9.03 4.85 -3.57
C ILE A 195 9.99 6.04 -3.60
N GLN A 196 10.84 6.15 -4.63
CA GLN A 196 11.75 7.29 -4.80
C GLN A 196 11.01 8.62 -4.99
N GLY A 197 9.73 8.58 -5.40
CA GLY A 197 8.85 9.75 -5.43
C GLY A 197 8.43 10.28 -4.05
N MET A 198 8.69 9.58 -2.95
CA MET A 198 8.22 9.96 -1.61
C MET A 198 8.63 11.38 -1.17
N PRO A 199 9.89 11.83 -1.32
CA PRO A 199 10.26 13.20 -0.96
C PRO A 199 9.46 14.26 -1.73
N GLN A 200 9.11 13.98 -2.99
CA GLN A 200 8.29 14.90 -3.78
C GLN A 200 6.86 14.98 -3.25
N ARG A 201 6.25 13.83 -2.90
CA ARG A 201 4.91 13.79 -2.27
C ARG A 201 4.88 14.58 -0.96
N LEU A 202 5.91 14.43 -0.11
CA LEU A 202 6.00 15.21 1.13
C LEU A 202 6.08 16.72 0.87
N ARG A 203 6.86 17.15 -0.13
CA ARG A 203 6.93 18.58 -0.51
C ARG A 203 5.57 19.10 -0.96
N GLU A 204 4.84 18.31 -1.74
CA GLU A 204 3.50 18.66 -2.20
C GLU A 204 2.52 18.78 -1.04
N VAL A 205 2.56 17.89 -0.04
CA VAL A 205 1.75 18.03 1.17
C VAL A 205 2.02 19.35 1.89
N ILE A 206 3.28 19.78 1.97
CA ILE A 206 3.63 21.08 2.58
C ILE A 206 3.08 22.24 1.75
N VAL A 207 3.28 22.22 0.42
CA VAL A 207 2.78 23.24 -0.51
C VAL A 207 1.25 23.35 -0.48
N GLN A 208 0.57 22.22 -0.35
CA GLN A 208 -0.88 22.13 -0.24
C GLN A 208 -1.39 22.33 1.19
N ASP A 209 -0.56 22.81 2.12
CA ASP A 209 -0.93 23.07 3.51
C ASP A 209 -1.61 21.89 4.23
N GLY A 210 -1.06 20.69 4.02
CA GLY A 210 -1.58 19.46 4.60
C GLY A 210 -2.78 18.86 3.88
N ASN A 211 -3.29 19.48 2.82
CA ASN A 211 -4.36 18.89 2.02
C ASN A 211 -3.90 17.61 1.30
N TRP A 212 -4.88 16.88 0.79
CA TRP A 212 -4.66 15.68 -0.01
C TRP A 212 -4.03 16.06 -1.37
N ILE A 213 -2.99 15.33 -1.77
CA ILE A 213 -2.30 15.52 -3.05
C ILE A 213 -2.95 14.64 -4.11
N ARG A 214 -3.05 15.14 -5.35
CA ARG A 214 -3.50 14.32 -6.47
C ARG A 214 -2.29 13.63 -7.07
N ASN A 215 -2.26 12.32 -7.00
CA ASN A 215 -1.30 11.53 -7.80
C ASN A 215 -1.71 11.67 -9.28
N TYR A 216 -0.80 12.16 -10.12
CA TYR A 216 -0.99 12.32 -11.57
C TYR A 216 -0.83 10.99 -12.29
#